data_AF-A0AAU6M481-F1
#
_entry.id   AF-A0AAU6M481-F1
#
_cell.length_a   1.000
_cell.length_b   1.000
_cell.length_c   1.000
_cell.angle_alpha   90.00
_cell.angle_beta   90.00
_cell.angle_gamma   90.00
#
_symmetry.space_group_name_H-M   'P 1'
#
loop_
_entity.id
_entity.type
_entity.pdbx_description
1 polymer ?
#
loop_
_entity_poly.entity_id
_entity_poly.type
_entity_poly.pdbx_seq_one_letter_code
_entity_poly.pdbx_strand_id
1 'polypeptide(L)'
;MLGAILNRNSNTIEAVPAASLRKGCDDQFHSVDGSSVRWYRGAQDDVVRWYRDTREGKAYVPTMIWGTLQTEAYATVILGQVVEFLGIPNDVPAGVAKRMQRQEVLYDGEHHYDVVLGEQALYTNIGGPEVMRQQIERLVRELGLSSLTLGILPSTARVDLFPVHGFNIYGADERAHVELVSSSVDITEQGELDLYSKAFATLSGAASYGNAAKELLKKAHAFWTDAPSQE
;
A
#
# COMPACT_ATOMS: atom_id res chain seq x y z
N MET A 1 -5.70 -0.43 18.84
CA MET A 1 -7.04 -0.59 19.46
C MET A 1 -7.54 -1.96 19.02
N LEU A 2 -7.57 -2.94 19.93
CA LEU A 2 -7.78 -4.36 19.61
C LEU A 2 -9.17 -4.60 19.00
N GLY A 3 -9.23 -5.16 17.78
CA GLY A 3 -10.43 -5.75 17.21
C GLY A 3 -10.51 -7.24 17.58
N ALA A 4 -11.56 -7.62 18.31
CA ALA A 4 -11.86 -9.00 18.64
C ALA A 4 -12.50 -9.72 17.44
N ILE A 5 -11.99 -10.90 17.09
CA ILE A 5 -12.62 -11.80 16.12
C ILE A 5 -13.66 -12.64 16.86
N LEU A 6 -14.92 -12.56 16.43
CA LEU A 6 -16.04 -13.32 17.00
C LEU A 6 -15.96 -14.79 16.56
N ASN A 7 -15.89 -15.71 17.53
CA ASN A 7 -16.04 -17.16 17.29
C ASN A 7 -17.54 -17.52 17.18
N ARG A 8 -17.95 -18.20 16.11
CA ARG A 8 -19.36 -18.52 15.80
C ARG A 8 -20.02 -19.62 16.64
N ASN A 9 -19.30 -20.24 17.58
CA ASN A 9 -19.77 -21.45 18.28
C ASN A 9 -19.87 -21.36 19.81
N SER A 10 -19.81 -20.16 20.42
CA SER A 10 -19.99 -20.02 21.87
C SER A 10 -20.70 -18.71 22.20
N ASN A 11 -21.80 -18.78 22.96
CA ASN A 11 -22.54 -17.62 23.46
C ASN A 11 -21.82 -16.91 24.64
N THR A 12 -20.49 -17.00 24.64
CA THR A 12 -19.57 -16.48 25.66
C THR A 12 -18.37 -15.86 24.96
N ILE A 13 -18.10 -14.59 25.28
CA ILE A 13 -16.89 -13.87 24.89
C ILE A 13 -15.76 -14.40 25.78
N GLU A 14 -15.04 -15.41 25.32
CA GLU A 14 -13.79 -15.83 25.95
C GLU A 14 -12.60 -15.28 25.15
N ALA A 15 -11.68 -14.62 25.85
CA ALA A 15 -10.41 -14.21 25.28
C ALA A 15 -9.60 -15.45 24.90
N VAL A 16 -9.17 -15.56 23.64
CA VAL A 16 -8.22 -16.60 23.23
C VAL A 16 -6.91 -16.36 24.01
N PRO A 17 -6.41 -17.33 24.80
CA PRO A 17 -5.20 -17.14 25.58
C PRO A 17 -4.00 -16.89 24.65
N ALA A 18 -3.23 -15.83 24.92
CA ALA A 18 -2.07 -15.41 24.11
C ALA A 18 -0.99 -16.50 23.89
N ALA A 19 -1.03 -17.60 24.64
CA ALA A 19 -0.09 -18.70 24.54
C ALA A 19 -0.33 -19.63 23.35
N SER A 20 -1.54 -19.67 22.76
CA SER A 20 -1.84 -20.54 21.60
C SER A 20 -1.45 -19.92 20.25
N LEU A 21 -1.13 -18.61 20.20
CA LEU A 21 -0.68 -17.90 18.99
C LEU A 21 0.84 -17.91 18.80
N ARG A 22 1.60 -18.56 19.70
CA ARG A 22 3.08 -18.50 19.72
C ARG A 22 3.79 -19.50 18.80
N LYS A 23 3.12 -20.53 18.29
CA LYS A 23 3.77 -21.50 17.37
C LYS A 23 3.54 -21.07 15.92
N GLY A 24 4.36 -20.13 15.44
CA GLY A 24 4.40 -19.73 14.03
C GLY A 24 4.73 -18.26 13.77
N CYS A 25 4.65 -17.41 14.79
CA CYS A 25 4.81 -15.96 14.66
C CYS A 25 6.28 -15.51 14.60
N ASP A 26 7.21 -16.26 15.20
CA ASP A 26 8.58 -15.77 15.41
C ASP A 26 9.43 -15.67 14.12
N ASP A 27 9.08 -16.41 13.06
CA ASP A 27 9.84 -16.41 11.79
C ASP A 27 9.37 -15.34 10.78
N GLN A 28 8.24 -14.67 11.04
CA GLN A 28 7.62 -13.71 10.11
C GLN A 28 7.91 -12.24 10.45
N PHE A 29 8.57 -11.97 11.58
CA PHE A 29 8.89 -10.63 12.04
C PHE A 29 10.38 -10.31 11.86
N HIS A 30 10.69 -9.35 11.00
CA HIS A 30 12.02 -8.76 10.95
C HIS A 30 12.11 -7.57 11.92
N SER A 31 12.89 -7.68 13.00
CA SER A 31 13.00 -6.67 14.08
C SER A 31 14.04 -5.57 13.80
N VAL A 32 13.84 -4.37 14.36
CA VAL A 32 14.79 -3.24 14.28
C VAL A 32 15.74 -3.21 15.49
N ASP A 33 16.96 -3.71 15.32
CA ASP A 33 18.16 -3.18 15.99
C ASP A 33 19.34 -3.17 15.00
N GLY A 34 20.26 -2.19 15.09
CA GLY A 34 21.58 -2.13 14.40
C GLY A 34 21.68 -2.32 12.88
N SER A 35 20.56 -2.68 12.24
CA SER A 35 20.40 -3.30 10.93
C SER A 35 19.44 -2.50 10.06
N SER A 36 18.94 -1.35 10.56
CA SER A 36 17.95 -0.49 9.89
C SER A 36 18.39 -0.04 8.50
N VAL A 37 19.69 0.19 8.27
CA VAL A 37 20.23 0.54 6.94
C VAL A 37 20.27 -0.67 6.00
N ARG A 38 20.62 -1.85 6.53
CA ARG A 38 20.66 -3.11 5.77
C ARG A 38 19.26 -3.58 5.43
N TRP A 39 18.32 -3.45 6.37
CA TRP A 39 16.90 -3.68 6.17
C TRP A 39 16.32 -2.68 5.16
N TYR A 40 16.56 -1.37 5.31
CA TYR A 40 16.01 -0.38 4.38
C TYR A 40 16.49 -0.60 2.94
N ARG A 41 17.78 -0.92 2.74
CA ARG A 41 18.31 -1.25 1.41
C ARG A 41 17.87 -2.62 0.90
N GLY A 42 17.83 -3.63 1.79
CA GLY A 42 17.37 -4.99 1.48
C GLY A 42 15.89 -5.02 1.09
N ALA A 43 15.03 -4.39 1.89
CA ALA A 43 13.61 -4.19 1.59
C ALA A 43 13.42 -3.47 0.25
N GLN A 44 14.28 -2.51 -0.09
CA GLN A 44 14.23 -1.91 -1.42
C GLN A 44 14.59 -2.89 -2.54
N ASP A 45 15.57 -3.77 -2.36
CA ASP A 45 16.00 -4.74 -3.38
C ASP A 45 15.06 -5.95 -3.49
N ASP A 46 14.44 -6.36 -2.40
CA ASP A 46 13.44 -7.43 -2.38
C ASP A 46 12.15 -6.98 -3.06
N VAL A 47 11.71 -5.74 -2.84
CA VAL A 47 10.52 -5.20 -3.51
C VAL A 47 10.80 -4.90 -5.00
N VAL A 48 11.94 -4.28 -5.36
CA VAL A 48 12.76 -4.74 -6.52
C VAL A 48 12.28 -5.98 -7.29
N ARG A 49 12.79 -7.09 -6.77
CA ARG A 49 12.68 -8.42 -7.31
C ARG A 49 11.24 -8.89 -7.36
N TRP A 50 10.44 -8.68 -6.32
CA TRP A 50 9.05 -9.13 -6.31
C TRP A 50 8.24 -8.52 -7.45
N TYR A 51 8.42 -7.24 -7.74
CA TYR A 51 7.70 -6.59 -8.84
C TYR A 51 8.10 -7.11 -10.22
N ARG A 52 9.36 -7.55 -10.39
CA ARG A 52 9.84 -8.13 -11.66
C ARG A 52 9.45 -9.60 -11.82
N ASP A 53 9.44 -10.34 -10.73
CA ASP A 53 9.15 -11.78 -10.75
C ASP A 53 7.63 -12.05 -10.72
N THR A 54 6.84 -11.05 -10.29
CA THR A 54 5.39 -11.15 -10.11
C THR A 54 4.64 -10.48 -11.25
N ARG A 55 4.16 -11.27 -12.19
CA ARG A 55 3.35 -10.77 -13.32
C ARG A 55 1.98 -10.25 -12.93
N GLU A 56 1.42 -10.73 -11.81
CA GLU A 56 0.10 -10.36 -11.34
C GLU A 56 0.13 -10.00 -9.87
N GLY A 57 -0.32 -8.79 -9.53
CA GLY A 57 -0.32 -8.29 -8.15
C GLY A 57 -1.59 -7.56 -7.77
N LYS A 58 -1.87 -7.50 -6.47
CA LYS A 58 -2.98 -6.73 -5.90
C LYS A 58 -2.44 -5.81 -4.81
N ALA A 59 -3.00 -4.62 -4.66
CA ALA A 59 -2.60 -3.71 -3.59
C ALA A 59 -3.78 -2.94 -3.03
N TYR A 60 -3.94 -2.97 -1.71
CA TYR A 60 -4.81 -2.04 -0.99
C TYR A 60 -3.97 -1.01 -0.26
N VAL A 61 -4.17 0.28 -0.56
CA VAL A 61 -3.41 1.37 0.06
C VAL A 61 -4.36 2.44 0.59
N PRO A 62 -4.67 2.47 1.90
CA PRO A 62 -5.74 3.30 2.44
C PRO A 62 -5.41 4.79 2.53
N THR A 63 -4.15 5.13 2.80
CA THR A 63 -3.78 6.48 3.28
C THR A 63 -2.65 7.15 2.52
N MET A 64 -2.04 6.48 1.54
CA MET A 64 -1.00 7.07 0.69
C MET A 64 -1.08 6.49 -0.73
N ILE A 65 -0.42 7.12 -1.69
CA ILE A 65 -0.38 6.60 -3.05
C ILE A 65 0.51 5.35 -3.11
N TRP A 66 0.02 4.31 -3.79
CA TRP A 66 0.79 3.09 -4.03
C TRP A 66 2.10 3.38 -4.72
N GLY A 67 3.18 2.72 -4.30
CA GLY A 67 4.55 3.14 -4.62
C GLY A 67 4.89 3.23 -6.10
N THR A 68 4.31 2.36 -6.89
CA THR A 68 4.53 2.26 -8.34
C THR A 68 3.81 3.38 -9.11
N LEU A 69 2.84 4.06 -8.49
CA LEU A 69 2.14 5.21 -9.07
C LEU A 69 2.67 6.55 -8.53
N GLN A 70 3.66 6.53 -7.63
CA GLN A 70 4.20 7.75 -7.04
C GLN A 70 5.00 8.56 -8.05
N THR A 71 4.89 9.88 -8.05
CA THR A 71 5.85 10.73 -8.77
C THR A 71 7.20 10.72 -8.05
N GLU A 72 8.25 11.12 -8.76
CA GLU A 72 9.59 11.28 -8.17
C GLU A 72 9.57 12.24 -6.97
N ALA A 73 8.85 13.37 -7.10
CA ALA A 73 8.69 14.36 -6.03
C ALA A 73 7.98 13.76 -4.80
N TYR A 74 6.90 13.01 -5.00
CA TYR A 74 6.18 12.34 -3.91
C TYR A 74 7.07 11.29 -3.23
N ALA A 75 7.75 10.46 -4.01
CA ALA A 75 8.65 9.42 -3.51
C ALA A 75 9.80 10.02 -2.71
N THR A 76 10.37 11.14 -3.16
CA THR A 76 11.44 11.86 -2.47
C THR A 76 11.01 12.30 -1.07
N VAL A 77 9.80 12.84 -0.94
CA VAL A 77 9.27 13.29 0.37
C VAL A 77 9.07 12.11 1.32
N ILE A 78 8.40 11.03 0.88
CA ILE A 78 8.18 9.85 1.73
C ILE A 78 9.50 9.23 2.18
N LEU A 79 10.44 9.02 1.26
CA LEU A 79 11.72 8.40 1.59
C LEU A 79 12.55 9.31 2.50
N GLY A 80 12.49 10.63 2.31
CA GLY A 80 13.09 11.61 3.23
C GLY A 80 12.52 11.50 4.64
N GLN A 81 11.19 11.48 4.77
CA GLN A 81 10.51 11.31 6.06
C GLN A 81 10.88 10.00 6.75
N VAL A 82 10.98 8.90 6.00
CA VAL A 82 11.40 7.59 6.55
C VAL A 82 12.85 7.63 7.02
N VAL A 83 13.76 8.20 6.22
CA VAL A 83 15.19 8.34 6.56
C VAL A 83 15.36 9.16 7.85
N GLU A 84 14.65 10.28 7.95
CA GLU A 84 14.66 11.15 9.12
C GLU A 84 14.08 10.43 10.36
N PHE A 85 12.91 9.81 10.23
CA PHE A 85 12.23 9.11 11.32
C PHE A 85 13.06 7.95 11.88
N LEU A 86 13.73 7.18 11.00
CA LEU A 86 14.56 6.04 11.38
C LEU A 86 15.98 6.44 11.80
N GLY A 87 16.39 7.70 11.58
CA GLY A 87 17.74 8.17 11.88
C GLY A 87 18.84 7.46 11.09
N ILE A 88 18.56 7.07 9.85
CA ILE A 88 19.50 6.34 8.98
C ILE A 88 20.27 7.27 8.03
N PRO A 89 21.42 6.85 7.47
CA PRO A 89 22.16 7.66 6.51
C PRO A 89 21.31 8.01 5.29
N ASN A 90 21.44 9.24 4.80
CA ASN A 90 20.68 9.70 3.63
C ASN A 90 21.07 8.90 2.38
N ASP A 91 20.14 8.08 1.91
CA ASP A 91 20.18 7.38 0.63
C ASP A 91 18.89 7.61 -0.18
N VAL A 92 18.20 8.72 0.08
CA VAL A 92 16.96 9.12 -0.61
C VAL A 92 17.11 9.08 -2.13
N PRO A 93 18.16 9.65 -2.77
CA PRO A 93 18.28 9.61 -4.23
C PRO A 93 18.35 8.19 -4.81
N ALA A 94 19.05 7.28 -4.11
CA ALA A 94 19.14 5.88 -4.54
C ALA A 94 17.80 5.15 -4.37
N GLY A 95 17.11 5.40 -3.25
CA GLY A 95 15.77 4.85 -3.02
C GLY A 95 14.74 5.35 -4.04
N VAL A 96 14.79 6.64 -4.37
CA VAL A 96 13.94 7.25 -5.41
C VAL A 96 14.22 6.59 -6.76
N ALA A 97 15.49 6.45 -7.16
CA ALA A 97 15.84 5.79 -8.41
C ALA A 97 15.31 4.35 -8.49
N LYS A 98 15.47 3.55 -7.43
CA LYS A 98 14.90 2.20 -7.35
C LYS A 98 13.38 2.20 -7.44
N ARG A 99 12.71 3.20 -6.85
CA ARG A 99 11.25 3.32 -6.87
C ARG A 99 10.74 3.71 -8.26
N MET A 100 11.46 4.58 -8.97
CA MET A 100 11.14 4.92 -10.36
C MET A 100 11.39 3.75 -11.30
N GLN A 101 12.48 2.99 -11.10
CA GLN A 101 12.75 1.78 -11.87
C GLN A 101 11.62 0.74 -11.75
N ARG A 102 11.02 0.58 -10.56
CA ARG A 102 9.88 -0.35 -10.39
C ARG A 102 8.67 0.01 -11.23
N GLN A 103 8.52 1.26 -11.64
CA GLN A 103 7.36 1.68 -12.44
C GLN A 103 7.39 1.14 -13.86
N GLU A 104 8.56 0.70 -14.34
CA GLU A 104 8.72 0.14 -15.68
C GLU A 104 7.78 -1.06 -15.91
N VAL A 105 7.44 -1.82 -14.86
CA VAL A 105 6.51 -2.96 -14.94
C VAL A 105 5.11 -2.54 -15.38
N LEU A 106 4.70 -1.29 -15.16
CA LEU A 106 3.41 -0.80 -15.66
C LEU A 106 3.40 -0.61 -17.19
N TYR A 107 4.55 -0.68 -17.86
CA TYR A 107 4.68 -0.35 -19.27
C TYR A 107 5.29 -1.47 -20.13
N ASP A 108 5.72 -2.58 -19.53
CA ASP A 108 6.37 -3.67 -20.26
C ASP A 108 5.41 -4.62 -20.99
N GLY A 109 4.12 -4.56 -20.68
CA GLY A 109 3.07 -5.39 -21.29
C GLY A 109 2.97 -6.81 -20.74
N GLU A 110 3.80 -7.18 -19.76
CA GLU A 110 3.86 -8.51 -19.15
C GLU A 110 3.23 -8.53 -17.75
N HIS A 111 3.04 -7.37 -17.12
CA HIS A 111 2.52 -7.25 -15.76
C HIS A 111 1.13 -6.62 -15.71
N HIS A 112 0.31 -7.08 -14.75
CA HIS A 112 -0.99 -6.53 -14.42
C HIS A 112 -1.15 -6.37 -12.91
N TYR A 113 -1.70 -5.22 -12.50
CA TYR A 113 -1.92 -4.89 -11.10
C TYR A 113 -3.35 -4.41 -10.84
N ASP A 114 -4.03 -5.02 -9.87
CA ASP A 114 -5.27 -4.51 -9.32
C ASP A 114 -4.98 -3.67 -8.07
N VAL A 115 -5.25 -2.37 -8.14
CA VAL A 115 -4.92 -1.43 -7.05
C VAL A 115 -6.18 -0.76 -6.56
N VAL A 116 -6.42 -0.82 -5.25
CA VAL A 116 -7.47 -0.08 -4.55
C VAL A 116 -6.82 0.95 -3.64
N LEU A 117 -6.99 2.23 -3.96
CA LEU A 117 -6.58 3.33 -3.08
C LEU A 117 -7.77 3.73 -2.21
N GLY A 118 -7.55 3.99 -0.92
CA GLY A 118 -8.52 4.73 -0.12
C GLY A 118 -8.64 6.17 -0.62
N GLU A 119 -9.83 6.75 -0.62
CA GLU A 119 -10.00 8.16 -0.99
C GLU A 119 -9.11 9.09 -0.13
N GLN A 120 -8.89 8.75 1.15
CA GLN A 120 -7.97 9.47 2.03
C GLN A 120 -6.53 9.54 1.48
N ALA A 121 -6.08 8.55 0.71
CA ALA A 121 -4.77 8.59 0.05
C ALA A 121 -4.60 9.77 -0.91
N LEU A 122 -5.71 10.29 -1.45
CA LEU A 122 -5.72 11.45 -2.33
C LEU A 122 -5.59 12.78 -1.56
N TYR A 123 -5.81 12.75 -0.23
CA TYR A 123 -5.90 13.92 0.64
C TYR A 123 -4.83 13.95 1.75
N THR A 124 -4.07 12.87 1.94
CA THR A 124 -2.91 12.87 2.85
C THR A 124 -1.84 13.80 2.28
N ASN A 125 -1.46 14.83 3.05
CA ASN A 125 -0.48 15.81 2.61
C ASN A 125 0.93 15.23 2.62
N ILE A 126 1.41 14.86 1.43
CA ILE A 126 2.81 14.45 1.20
C ILE A 126 3.47 15.49 0.31
N GLY A 127 4.28 16.36 0.92
CA GLY A 127 5.10 17.34 0.18
C GLY A 127 4.38 18.62 -0.22
N GLY A 128 3.19 18.88 0.32
CA GLY A 128 2.44 20.10 0.07
C GLY A 128 1.59 20.06 -1.20
N PRO A 129 0.84 21.16 -1.47
CA PRO A 129 -0.14 21.21 -2.56
C PRO A 129 0.44 20.92 -3.94
N GLU A 130 1.63 21.43 -4.24
CA GLU A 130 2.24 21.26 -5.57
C GLU A 130 2.63 19.81 -5.85
N VAL A 131 3.25 19.12 -4.87
CA VAL A 131 3.60 17.69 -5.00
C VAL A 131 2.34 16.85 -5.16
N MET A 132 1.31 17.12 -4.36
CA MET A 132 0.06 16.39 -4.41
C MET A 132 -0.70 16.64 -5.72
N ARG A 133 -0.73 17.86 -6.25
CA ARG A 133 -1.35 18.16 -7.55
C ARG A 133 -0.70 17.35 -8.67
N GLN A 134 0.63 17.37 -8.75
CA GLN A 134 1.37 16.57 -9.74
C GLN A 134 1.12 15.06 -9.57
N GLN A 135 1.01 14.60 -8.32
CA GLN A 135 0.69 13.21 -8.02
C GLN A 135 -0.71 12.81 -8.49
N ILE A 136 -1.72 13.64 -8.26
CA ILE A 136 -3.09 13.36 -8.73
C ILE A 136 -3.14 13.38 -10.27
N GLU A 137 -2.42 14.30 -10.92
CA GLU A 137 -2.31 14.34 -12.38
C GLU A 137 -1.69 13.06 -12.95
N ARG A 138 -0.71 12.47 -12.25
CA ARG A 138 -0.14 11.17 -12.61
C ARG A 138 -1.20 10.06 -12.59
N LEU A 139 -1.99 9.97 -11.50
CA LEU A 139 -3.06 8.98 -11.39
C LEU A 139 -4.11 9.13 -12.51
N VAL A 140 -4.48 10.37 -12.86
CA VAL A 140 -5.43 10.62 -13.96
C VAL A 140 -4.88 10.13 -15.31
N ARG A 141 -3.56 10.26 -15.56
CA ARG A 141 -2.92 9.73 -16.77
C ARG A 141 -2.89 8.20 -16.79
N GLU A 142 -2.74 7.56 -15.63
CA GLU A 142 -2.55 6.11 -15.52
C GLU A 142 -3.86 5.30 -15.46
N LEU A 143 -5.01 5.95 -15.21
CA LEU A 143 -6.33 5.30 -15.19
C LEU A 143 -6.67 4.47 -16.44
N GLY A 144 -5.98 4.68 -17.57
CA GLY A 144 -6.20 3.98 -18.84
C GLY A 144 -5.13 2.94 -19.20
N LEU A 145 -4.18 2.65 -18.31
CA LEU A 145 -3.16 1.63 -18.59
C LEU A 145 -3.77 0.22 -18.57
N SER A 146 -3.43 -0.61 -19.57
CA SER A 146 -3.89 -2.00 -19.64
C SER A 146 -3.29 -2.90 -18.54
N SER A 147 -2.15 -2.49 -18.00
CA SER A 147 -1.43 -3.14 -16.90
C SER A 147 -1.98 -2.76 -15.51
N LEU A 148 -3.00 -1.88 -15.43
CA LEU A 148 -3.47 -1.35 -14.16
C LEU A 148 -5.00 -1.25 -14.09
N THR A 149 -5.59 -2.00 -13.16
CA THR A 149 -6.96 -1.77 -12.71
C THR A 149 -6.93 -0.90 -11.46
N LEU A 150 -7.16 0.41 -11.61
CA LEU A 150 -7.15 1.36 -10.49
C LEU A 150 -8.55 1.69 -9.99
N GLY A 151 -8.86 1.26 -8.77
CA GLY A 151 -10.05 1.62 -8.02
C GLY A 151 -9.76 2.62 -6.91
N ILE A 152 -10.71 3.52 -6.65
CA ILE A 152 -10.69 4.42 -5.49
C ILE A 152 -11.84 4.01 -4.58
N LEU A 153 -11.55 3.61 -3.34
CA LEU A 153 -12.54 3.31 -2.32
C LEU A 153 -13.05 4.63 -1.71
N PRO A 154 -14.30 5.05 -2.01
CA PRO A 154 -14.86 6.28 -1.49
C PRO A 154 -14.99 6.24 0.04
N SER A 155 -14.82 7.38 0.69
CA SER A 155 -14.98 7.56 2.14
C SER A 155 -16.42 7.30 2.60
N THR A 156 -17.37 7.38 1.67
CA THR A 156 -18.80 7.10 1.89
C THR A 156 -19.19 5.65 1.59
N ALA A 157 -18.26 4.82 1.10
CA ALA A 157 -18.55 3.44 0.77
C ALA A 157 -18.90 2.64 2.03
N ARG A 158 -19.91 1.78 1.91
CA ARG A 158 -20.21 0.77 2.92
C ARG A 158 -19.40 -0.47 2.60
N VAL A 159 -18.55 -0.87 3.52
CA VAL A 159 -17.71 -2.07 3.40
C VAL A 159 -18.01 -2.98 4.58
N ASP A 160 -18.40 -4.21 4.31
CA ASP A 160 -18.64 -5.25 5.34
C ASP A 160 -17.30 -5.87 5.82
N LEU A 161 -16.30 -5.01 6.00
CA LEU A 161 -14.97 -5.30 6.49
C LEU A 161 -14.45 -4.02 7.16
N PHE A 162 -13.87 -4.15 8.34
CA PHE A 162 -13.18 -3.03 8.97
C PHE A 162 -11.93 -2.68 8.14
N PRO A 163 -11.77 -1.45 7.62
CA PRO A 163 -10.57 -1.07 6.88
C PRO A 163 -9.33 -1.20 7.78
N VAL A 164 -8.39 -2.05 7.38
CA VAL A 164 -7.14 -2.33 8.10
C VAL A 164 -5.95 -1.60 7.47
N HIS A 165 -4.74 -1.94 7.89
CA HIS A 165 -3.49 -1.50 7.27
C HIS A 165 -3.45 -1.83 5.76
N GLY A 166 -2.63 -1.12 5.01
CA GLY A 166 -2.37 -1.44 3.60
C GLY A 166 -1.61 -2.74 3.45
N PHE A 167 -1.86 -3.46 2.36
CA PHE A 167 -1.20 -4.72 2.05
C PHE A 167 -1.06 -4.90 0.54
N ASN A 168 -0.10 -5.73 0.13
CA ASN A 168 0.08 -6.16 -1.26
C ASN A 168 -0.07 -7.68 -1.33
N ILE A 169 -0.53 -8.20 -2.46
CA ILE A 169 -0.57 -9.62 -2.77
C ILE A 169 0.21 -9.83 -4.06
N TYR A 170 1.06 -10.84 -4.09
CA TYR A 170 1.96 -11.14 -5.20
C TYR A 170 1.80 -12.61 -5.64
N GLY A 171 2.23 -12.89 -6.87
CA GLY A 171 2.35 -14.24 -7.43
C GLY A 171 1.01 -14.94 -7.59
N ALA A 172 -0.05 -14.23 -8.02
CA ALA A 172 -1.40 -14.80 -8.10
C ALA A 172 -1.88 -15.44 -6.77
N ASP A 173 -1.83 -14.64 -5.70
CA ASP A 173 -2.25 -15.02 -4.34
C ASP A 173 -1.31 -16.01 -3.61
N GLU A 174 -0.03 -16.08 -3.98
CA GLU A 174 0.99 -16.92 -3.32
C GLU A 174 1.67 -16.24 -2.12
N ARG A 175 1.62 -14.90 -2.04
CA ARG A 175 2.21 -14.14 -0.93
C ARG A 175 1.42 -12.86 -0.68
N ALA A 176 1.14 -12.57 0.59
CA ALA A 176 0.72 -11.24 1.02
C ALA A 176 1.84 -10.56 1.81
N HIS A 177 1.99 -9.26 1.63
CA HIS A 177 3.03 -8.45 2.28
C HIS A 177 2.41 -7.24 2.95
N VAL A 178 2.75 -7.05 4.22
CA VAL A 178 2.29 -5.94 5.04
C VAL A 178 3.49 -5.16 5.56
N GLU A 179 3.51 -3.86 5.28
CA GLU A 179 4.48 -2.94 5.86
C GLU A 179 3.91 -2.35 7.15
N LEU A 180 4.70 -2.40 8.23
CA LEU A 180 4.42 -1.82 9.54
C LEU A 180 5.46 -0.74 9.85
N VAL A 181 5.25 0.02 10.91
CA VAL A 181 6.12 1.16 11.28
C VAL A 181 7.58 0.73 11.49
N SER A 182 7.78 -0.43 12.14
CA SER A 182 9.11 -0.94 12.48
C SER A 182 9.49 -2.21 11.73
N SER A 183 8.57 -2.85 11.02
CA SER A 183 8.83 -4.17 10.46
C SER A 183 7.92 -4.40 9.27
N SER A 184 8.09 -5.53 8.63
CA SER A 184 7.13 -6.05 7.67
C SER A 184 6.74 -7.47 8.06
N VAL A 185 5.66 -7.96 7.46
CA VAL A 185 5.19 -9.33 7.60
C VAL A 185 4.96 -9.90 6.21
N ASP A 186 5.62 -11.02 5.91
CA ASP A 186 5.39 -11.84 4.72
C ASP A 186 4.52 -13.03 5.11
N ILE A 187 3.36 -13.11 4.47
CA ILE A 187 2.33 -14.11 4.74
C ILE A 187 2.29 -15.04 3.53
N THR A 188 2.51 -16.33 3.80
CA THR A 188 2.54 -17.39 2.78
C THR A 188 1.65 -18.58 3.15
N GLU A 189 1.05 -18.56 4.35
CA GLU A 189 0.16 -19.63 4.79
C GLU A 189 -1.19 -19.50 4.09
N GLN A 190 -1.63 -20.58 3.44
CA GLN A 190 -2.79 -20.55 2.53
C GLN A 190 -4.07 -20.04 3.19
N GLY A 191 -4.34 -20.46 4.43
CA GLY A 191 -5.55 -20.02 5.15
C GLY A 191 -5.56 -18.53 5.46
N GLU A 192 -4.39 -17.90 5.62
CA GLU A 192 -4.26 -16.45 5.78
C GLU A 192 -4.32 -15.74 4.44
N LEU A 193 -3.67 -16.27 3.41
CA LEU A 193 -3.76 -15.76 2.03
C LEU A 193 -5.21 -15.67 1.56
N ASP A 194 -6.02 -16.71 1.82
CA ASP A 194 -7.45 -16.72 1.50
C ASP A 194 -8.21 -15.55 2.17
N LEU A 195 -7.82 -15.16 3.39
CA LEU A 195 -8.40 -14.02 4.09
C LEU A 195 -7.97 -12.69 3.45
N TYR A 196 -6.71 -12.55 3.03
CA TYR A 196 -6.22 -11.36 2.33
C TYR A 196 -6.87 -11.20 0.95
N SER A 197 -7.00 -12.28 0.17
CA SER A 197 -7.69 -12.26 -1.11
C SER A 197 -9.18 -11.94 -0.95
N LYS A 198 -9.84 -12.49 0.08
CA LYS A 198 -11.23 -12.13 0.42
C LYS A 198 -11.37 -10.67 0.85
N ALA A 199 -10.44 -10.18 1.65
CA ALA A 199 -10.42 -8.78 2.09
C ALA A 199 -10.28 -7.84 0.89
N PHE A 200 -9.32 -8.13 -0.01
CA PHE A 200 -9.14 -7.37 -1.25
C PHE A 200 -10.41 -7.38 -2.10
N ALA A 201 -11.02 -8.55 -2.33
CA ALA A 201 -12.26 -8.66 -3.11
C ALA A 201 -13.43 -7.86 -2.50
N THR A 202 -13.50 -7.79 -1.17
CA THR A 202 -14.53 -7.02 -0.46
C THR A 202 -14.31 -5.51 -0.65
N LEU A 203 -13.05 -5.05 -0.56
CA LEU A 203 -12.68 -3.65 -0.74
C LEU A 203 -12.83 -3.21 -2.20
N SER A 204 -12.38 -4.04 -3.15
CA SER A 204 -12.49 -3.78 -4.58
C SER A 204 -13.95 -3.75 -5.03
N GLY A 205 -14.80 -4.64 -4.51
CA GLY A 205 -16.24 -4.64 -4.80
C GLY A 205 -16.97 -3.37 -4.38
N ALA A 206 -16.42 -2.62 -3.41
CA ALA A 206 -16.94 -1.34 -2.94
C ALA A 206 -16.23 -0.11 -3.56
N ALA A 207 -15.19 -0.32 -4.36
CA ALA A 207 -14.42 0.76 -4.97
C ALA A 207 -15.11 1.33 -6.22
N SER A 208 -14.82 2.60 -6.50
CA SER A 208 -15.22 3.28 -7.73
C SER A 208 -14.14 3.14 -8.79
N TYR A 209 -14.55 2.89 -10.04
CA TYR A 209 -13.67 2.67 -11.18
C TYR A 209 -14.04 3.59 -12.36
N GLY A 210 -13.16 3.66 -13.36
CA GLY A 210 -13.39 4.39 -14.61
C GLY A 210 -13.79 5.84 -14.38
N ASN A 211 -14.93 6.25 -14.95
CA ASN A 211 -15.41 7.63 -14.81
C ASN A 211 -15.68 8.04 -13.35
N ALA A 212 -16.19 7.14 -12.51
CA ALA A 212 -16.46 7.45 -11.11
C ALA A 212 -15.16 7.72 -10.34
N ALA A 213 -14.13 6.90 -10.55
CA ALA A 213 -12.78 7.14 -10.02
C ALA A 213 -12.20 8.47 -10.53
N LYS A 214 -12.36 8.76 -11.82
CA LYS A 214 -11.90 10.00 -12.44
C LYS A 214 -12.53 11.25 -11.79
N GLU A 215 -13.81 11.21 -11.44
CA GLU A 215 -14.46 12.32 -10.74
C GLU A 215 -13.92 12.51 -9.31
N LEU A 216 -13.57 11.44 -8.59
CA LEU A 216 -12.91 11.55 -7.28
C LEU A 216 -11.51 12.17 -7.42
N LEU A 217 -10.73 11.75 -8.42
CA LEU A 217 -9.42 12.35 -8.70
C LEU A 217 -9.52 13.83 -9.08
N LYS A 218 -10.50 14.23 -9.89
CA LYS A 218 -10.74 15.65 -10.20
C LYS A 218 -11.06 16.48 -8.96
N LYS A 219 -11.87 15.94 -8.04
CA LYS A 219 -12.17 16.61 -6.75
C LYS A 219 -10.91 16.78 -5.91
N ALA A 220 -10.07 15.74 -5.83
CA ALA A 220 -8.79 15.82 -5.13
C ALA A 220 -7.84 16.85 -5.78
N HIS A 221 -7.78 16.88 -7.12
CA HIS A 221 -6.98 17.86 -7.86
C HIS A 221 -7.42 19.31 -7.59
N ALA A 222 -8.73 19.57 -7.61
CA ALA A 222 -9.28 20.89 -7.25
C ALA A 222 -8.94 21.27 -5.81
N PHE A 223 -9.10 20.33 -4.85
CA PHE A 223 -8.74 20.55 -3.45
C PHE A 223 -7.28 21.01 -3.29
N TRP A 224 -6.32 20.36 -3.98
CA TRP A 224 -4.92 20.76 -3.91
C TRP A 224 -4.59 22.01 -4.71
N THR A 225 -5.40 22.37 -5.71
CA THR A 225 -5.23 23.63 -6.46
C THR A 225 -5.63 24.84 -5.60
N ASP A 226 -6.67 24.68 -4.78
CA ASP A 226 -7.18 25.73 -3.90
C ASP A 226 -6.44 25.79 -2.54
N ALA A 227 -5.65 24.77 -2.21
CA ALA A 227 -4.90 24.71 -0.97
C ALA A 227 -3.77 25.76 -0.95
N PRO A 228 -3.60 26.50 0.16
CA PRO A 228 -2.52 27.49 0.26
C PRO A 228 -1.16 26.78 0.22
N SER A 229 -0.25 27.33 -0.58
CA SER A 229 1.15 26.92 -0.55
C SER A 229 1.68 27.04 0.87
N GLN A 230 2.30 25.98 1.38
CA GLN A 230 3.03 26.06 2.64
C GLN A 230 4.39 26.69 2.34
N GLU A 231 4.59 27.92 2.81
CA GLU A 231 5.91 28.57 2.90
C GLU A 231 6.83 27.86 3.89
#